data_AF-A0A377B6X5-F1
#
_entry.id   AF-A0A377B6X5-F1
#
_cell.length_a   1.000
_cell.length_b   1.000
_cell.length_c   1.000
_cell.angle_alpha   90.00
_cell.angle_beta   90.00
_cell.angle_gamma   90.00
#
_symmetry.space_group_name_H-M   'P 1'
#
loop_
_entity.id
_entity.type
_entity.pdbx_description
1 polymer ?
#
loop_
_entity_poly.entity_id
_entity_poly.type
_entity_poly.pdbx_seq_one_letter_code
_entity_poly.pdbx_strand_id
1 'polypeptide(L)'
;MGHGLLETARTLPDADAFGVARLEEALRLRAGGITNLYCYSRLFDARDLPTISAQHFHTAVHNEEQLAALEEASLDEPVTVWMKLDTGMHRLGVRPETG
;
A
#
# COMPACT_ATOMS: atom_id res chain seq x y z
N MET A 1 -7.68 20.81 7.94
CA MET A 1 -6.93 20.90 9.20
C MET A 1 -6.29 19.53 9.45
N GLY A 2 -5.07 19.32 8.92
CA GLY A 2 -4.36 18.04 8.95
C GLY A 2 -3.32 18.02 10.07
N HIS A 3 -3.79 18.07 11.31
CA HIS A 3 -2.90 18.10 12.47
C HIS A 3 -2.27 16.72 12.66
N GLY A 4 -1.02 16.63 12.22
CA GLY A 4 -0.03 15.77 12.85
C GLY A 4 -0.16 14.29 12.53
N LEU A 5 -0.16 13.88 11.26
CA LEU A 5 0.13 12.48 10.90
C LEU A 5 1.47 12.04 11.53
N LEU A 6 2.46 12.93 11.46
CA LEU A 6 3.77 12.76 12.08
C LEU A 6 3.75 12.81 13.62
N GLU A 7 3.01 13.76 14.20
CA GLU A 7 2.92 13.87 15.66
C GLU A 7 2.17 12.67 16.26
N THR A 8 1.07 12.25 15.64
CA THR A 8 0.29 11.06 16.02
C THR A 8 1.10 9.78 15.88
N ALA A 9 1.90 9.66 14.80
CA ALA A 9 2.77 8.51 14.63
C ALA A 9 3.89 8.46 15.68
N ARG A 10 4.40 9.62 16.10
CA ARG A 10 5.41 9.71 17.17
C ARG A 10 4.84 9.44 18.56
N THR A 11 3.55 9.70 18.79
CA THR A 11 2.90 9.42 20.08
C THR A 11 2.45 7.97 20.24
N LEU A 12 2.52 7.15 19.18
CA LEU A 12 2.15 5.73 19.18
C LEU A 12 3.34 4.84 18.74
N PRO A 13 4.44 4.78 19.51
CA PRO A 13 5.60 3.95 19.16
C PRO A 13 5.29 2.44 19.18
N ASP A 14 4.26 2.04 19.94
CA ASP A 14 3.76 0.66 20.03
C ASP A 14 2.78 0.27 18.91
N ALA A 15 2.49 1.16 17.95
CA ALA A 15 1.68 0.77 16.81
C ALA A 15 2.47 -0.19 15.91
N ASP A 16 1.94 -1.38 15.68
CA ASP A 16 2.51 -2.36 14.74
C ASP A 16 2.57 -1.80 13.31
N ALA A 17 1.69 -0.85 12.99
CA ALA A 17 1.40 -0.42 11.63
C ALA A 17 0.68 0.94 11.55
N PHE A 18 1.14 1.83 10.68
CA PHE A 18 0.39 3.04 10.28
C PHE A 18 -0.19 2.92 8.85
N GLY A 19 -1.51 2.77 8.77
CA GLY A 19 -2.25 2.81 7.51
C GLY A 19 -2.45 4.25 7.01
N VAL A 20 -1.96 4.54 5.81
CA VAL A 20 -2.17 5.84 5.12
C VAL A 20 -2.92 5.64 3.82
N ALA A 21 -3.63 6.69 3.37
CA ALA A 21 -4.46 6.63 2.16
C ALA A 21 -3.66 6.88 0.88
N ARG A 22 -2.55 7.63 0.97
CA ARG A 22 -1.71 8.01 -0.17
C ARG A 22 -0.23 7.72 0.08
N LEU A 23 0.51 7.43 -1.00
CA LEU A 23 1.96 7.22 -0.96
C LEU A 23 2.72 8.43 -0.39
N GLU A 24 2.29 9.65 -0.71
CA GLU A 24 2.92 10.89 -0.21
C GLU A 24 2.89 10.97 1.33
N GLU A 25 1.84 10.47 1.96
CA GLU A 25 1.69 10.43 3.41
C GLU A 25 2.66 9.40 4.01
N ALA A 26 2.83 8.25 3.35
CA ALA A 26 3.78 7.22 3.74
C ALA A 26 5.22 7.73 3.68
N LEU A 27 5.57 8.43 2.59
CA LEU A 27 6.88 9.03 2.41
C LEU A 27 7.16 10.10 3.47
N ARG A 28 6.17 10.92 3.83
CA ARG A 28 6.31 11.92 4.91
C ARG A 28 6.54 11.26 6.27
N LEU A 29 5.83 10.18 6.58
CA LEU A 29 6.06 9.43 7.81
C LEU A 29 7.45 8.81 7.86
N ARG A 30 7.91 8.25 6.73
CA ARG A 30 9.25 7.68 6.61
C ARG A 30 10.34 8.75 6.77
N ALA A 31 10.17 9.89 6.10
CA ALA A 31 11.06 11.04 6.26
C ALA A 31 11.09 11.57 7.71
N GLY A 32 10.01 11.36 8.47
CA GLY A 32 9.96 11.70 9.89
C GLY A 32 10.56 10.69 10.86
N GLY A 33 11.13 9.59 10.35
CA GLY A 33 11.83 8.56 11.13
C GLY A 33 10.95 7.41 11.60
N ILE A 34 9.70 7.30 11.13
CA ILE A 34 8.83 6.16 11.48
C ILE A 34 9.21 4.98 10.58
N THR A 35 9.60 3.85 11.18
CA THR A 35 9.96 2.62 10.45
C THR A 35 8.82 1.60 10.39
N ASN A 36 7.86 1.65 11.32
CA ASN A 36 6.73 0.72 11.40
C ASN A 36 5.57 1.18 10.50
N LEU A 37 5.86 1.38 9.22
CA LEU A 37 4.91 1.89 8.22
C LEU A 37 4.31 0.75 7.42
N TYR A 38 3.25 0.14 7.97
CA TYR A 38 2.38 -0.71 7.18
C TYR A 38 1.44 0.15 6.34
N CYS A 39 2.01 0.69 5.26
CA CYS A 39 1.28 1.52 4.33
C CYS A 39 0.14 0.69 3.73
N TYR A 40 -1.11 1.15 3.83
CA TYR A 40 -2.22 0.61 3.05
C TYR A 40 -2.53 1.60 1.93
N SER A 41 -1.49 2.07 1.23
CA SER A 41 -1.72 2.92 0.08
C SER A 41 -2.36 2.08 -1.00
N ARG A 42 -3.47 2.58 -1.53
CA ARG A 42 -4.01 2.08 -2.79
C ARG A 42 -2.95 2.32 -3.85
N LEU A 43 -2.59 1.30 -4.62
CA LEU A 43 -1.75 1.48 -5.80
C LEU A 43 -2.55 2.28 -6.82
N PHE A 44 -2.28 3.56 -7.01
CA PHE A 44 -3.03 4.32 -8.02
C PHE A 44 -2.43 4.14 -9.41
N ASP A 45 -1.13 3.85 -9.50
CA ASP A 45 -0.39 3.77 -10.75
C ASP A 45 0.75 2.73 -10.65
N ALA A 46 1.03 2.02 -11.74
CA ALA A 46 2.13 1.05 -11.82
C ALA A 46 3.51 1.70 -11.59
N ARG A 47 3.65 2.99 -11.93
CA ARG A 47 4.89 3.76 -11.75
C ARG A 47 5.28 3.97 -10.29
N ASP A 48 4.35 3.78 -9.36
CA ASP A 48 4.62 3.87 -7.93
C ASP A 48 5.20 2.57 -7.36
N LEU A 49 5.11 1.44 -8.08
CA LEU A 49 5.58 0.13 -7.62
C LEU A 49 7.08 0.09 -7.25
N PRO A 50 8.01 0.68 -8.03
CA PRO A 50 9.42 0.70 -7.64
C PRO A 50 9.65 1.48 -6.35
N THR A 51 8.89 2.57 -6.13
CA THR A 51 8.96 3.34 -4.89
C THR A 51 8.43 2.54 -3.71
N ILE A 52 7.32 1.82 -3.89
CA ILE A 52 6.73 0.95 -2.87
C ILE A 52 7.70 -0.18 -2.51
N SER A 53 8.34 -0.80 -3.52
CA SER A 53 9.36 -1.84 -3.35
C SER A 53 10.60 -1.33 -2.61
N ALA A 54 11.24 -0.26 -3.10
CA ALA A 54 12.43 0.33 -2.49
C ALA A 54 12.17 0.85 -1.07
N GLN A 55 10.91 1.16 -0.75
CA GLN A 55 10.50 1.59 0.56
C GLN A 55 9.86 0.47 1.41
N HIS A 56 9.84 -0.78 0.96
CA HIS A 56 9.16 -1.90 1.63
C HIS A 56 7.76 -1.54 2.13
N PHE A 57 7.05 -0.72 1.35
CA PHE A 57 5.68 -0.37 1.65
C PHE A 57 4.76 -1.51 1.24
N HIS A 58 3.68 -1.62 1.99
CA HIS A 58 2.63 -2.57 1.69
C HIS A 58 1.64 -1.87 0.77
N THR A 59 0.95 -2.63 -0.08
CA THR A 59 -0.05 -2.04 -0.98
C THR A 59 -1.28 -2.92 -1.10
N ALA A 60 -2.41 -2.26 -1.28
CA ALA A 60 -3.70 -2.90 -1.46
C ALA A 60 -4.07 -2.98 -2.93
N VAL A 61 -4.37 -4.19 -3.40
CA VAL A 61 -4.80 -4.47 -4.77
C VAL A 61 -6.28 -4.87 -4.76
N HIS A 62 -7.09 -4.21 -5.56
CA HIS A 62 -8.55 -4.44 -5.60
C HIS A 62 -9.11 -4.54 -7.02
N ASN A 63 -8.27 -4.46 -8.06
CA ASN A 63 -8.68 -4.65 -9.45
C ASN A 63 -7.62 -5.43 -10.25
N GLU A 64 -8.00 -5.92 -11.44
CA GLU A 64 -7.11 -6.68 -12.33
C GLU A 64 -5.99 -5.83 -12.90
N GLU A 65 -6.22 -4.55 -13.19
CA GLU A 65 -5.20 -3.65 -13.74
C GLU A 65 -4.00 -3.48 -12.80
N GLN A 66 -4.24 -3.38 -11.49
CA GLN A 66 -3.19 -3.33 -10.47
C GLN A 66 -2.45 -4.66 -10.35
N LEU A 67 -3.17 -5.79 -10.52
CA LEU A 67 -2.58 -7.11 -10.50
C LEU A 67 -1.67 -7.30 -11.71
N ALA A 68 -2.15 -6.98 -12.91
CA ALA A 68 -1.36 -7.01 -14.14
C ALA A 68 -0.14 -6.08 -14.05
N ALA A 69 -0.31 -4.88 -13.49
CA ALA A 69 0.82 -3.97 -13.25
C ALA A 69 1.88 -4.57 -12.31
N LEU A 70 1.48 -5.36 -11.30
CA LEU A 70 2.40 -6.07 -10.42
C LEU A 70 3.07 -7.25 -11.11
N GLU A 71 2.35 -7.98 -11.96
CA GLU A 71 2.88 -9.10 -12.74
C GLU A 71 3.88 -8.63 -13.81
N GLU A 72 3.64 -7.48 -14.41
CA GLU A 72 4.54 -6.86 -15.40
C GLU A 72 5.70 -6.09 -14.77
N ALA A 73 5.57 -5.68 -13.49
CA ALA A 73 6.61 -4.91 -12.82
C ALA A 73 7.82 -5.78 -12.48
N SER A 74 8.99 -5.36 -12.96
CA SER A 74 10.27 -5.87 -12.47
C SER A 74 10.71 -5.03 -11.27
N LEU A 75 10.62 -5.61 -10.08
CA LEU A 75 10.98 -4.97 -8.82
C LEU A 75 12.25 -5.63 -8.26
N ASP A 76 13.19 -4.80 -7.78
CA ASP A 76 14.40 -5.28 -7.09
C ASP A 76 14.05 -6.06 -5.82
N GLU A 77 12.98 -5.65 -5.12
CA GLU A 77 12.50 -6.31 -3.92
C GLU A 77 11.01 -6.67 -3.99
N PRO A 78 10.60 -7.81 -3.39
CA PRO A 78 9.20 -8.21 -3.35
C PRO A 78 8.38 -7.22 -2.51
N VAL A 79 7.22 -6.84 -3.04
CA VAL A 79 6.25 -6.00 -2.31
C VAL A 79 5.21 -6.87 -1.62
N THR A 80 4.85 -6.52 -0.38
CA THR A 80 3.74 -7.20 0.30
C THR A 80 2.41 -6.63 -0.19
N VAL A 81 1.62 -7.49 -0.84
CA VAL A 81 0.36 -7.11 -1.46
C VAL A 81 -0.81 -7.68 -0.66
N TRP A 82 -1.77 -6.81 -0.35
CA TRP A 82 -3.05 -7.17 0.26
C TRP A 82 -4.13 -7.16 -0.80
N MET A 83 -4.50 -8.34 -1.30
CA MET A 83 -5.60 -8.47 -2.24
C MET A 83 -6.92 -8.26 -1.50
N LYS A 84 -7.65 -7.21 -1.87
CA LYS A 84 -9.00 -6.96 -1.40
C LYS A 84 -9.96 -7.73 -2.31
N LEU A 85 -10.18 -8.99 -1.96
CA LEU A 85 -11.13 -9.86 -2.67
C LEU A 85 -12.56 -9.40 -2.35
N ASP A 86 -13.30 -8.97 -3.36
CA ASP A 86 -14.71 -8.61 -3.23
C ASP A 86 -15.54 -9.92 -3.20
N THR A 87 -15.84 -10.42 -2.00
CA THR A 87 -16.47 -11.74 -1.80
C THR A 87 -17.99 -11.74 -1.89
N GLY A 88 -18.67 -10.72 -2.44
CA GLY A 88 -20.13 -10.81 -2.52
C GLY A 88 -20.97 -9.58 -2.86
N MET A 89 -20.41 -8.47 -3.35
CA MET A 89 -21.24 -7.38 -3.88
C MET A 89 -20.80 -7.06 -5.30
N HIS A 90 -21.60 -7.45 -6.30
CA HIS A 90 -21.37 -7.22 -7.74
C HIS A 90 -21.07 -5.74 -8.09
N ARG A 91 -19.86 -5.25 -7.83
CA ARG A 91 -19.47 -3.88 -8.19
C ARG A 91 -18.00 -3.65 -8.57
N LEU A 92 -17.15 -4.69 -8.56
CA LEU A 92 -15.91 -4.91 -9.35
C LEU A 92 -14.97 -5.84 -8.53
N GLY A 93 -14.54 -6.96 -9.10
CA GLY A 93 -13.63 -7.92 -8.45
C GLY A 93 -13.27 -9.09 -9.35
N VAL A 94 -11.99 -9.50 -9.33
CA VAL A 94 -11.42 -10.62 -10.09
C VAL A 94 -12.10 -11.92 -9.66
N ARG A 95 -12.65 -12.68 -10.60
CA ARG A 95 -13.31 -13.96 -10.30
C ARG A 95 -12.25 -15.03 -10.03
N PRO A 96 -12.36 -15.80 -8.93
CA PRO A 96 -11.46 -16.90 -8.64
C PRO A 96 -11.91 -18.15 -9.41
N GLU A 97 -11.71 -18.18 -10.73
CA GLU A 97 -11.89 -19.40 -11.53
C GLU A 97 -11.14 -19.33 -12.87
N THR A 98 -9.82 -19.46 -12.84
CA THR A 98 -9.07 -20.15 -13.91
C THR A 98 -7.76 -20.70 -13.32
N GLY A 99 -7.70 -22.02 -13.12
CA GLY A 99 -6.53 -22.73 -12.59
C GLY A 99 -6.92 -24.05 -11.94
#